data_AF-A0A7C6U265-F1
#
_entry.id   AF-A0A7C6U265-F1
#
_cell.length_a   1.000
_cell.length_b   1.000
_cell.length_c   1.000
_cell.angle_alpha   90.00
_cell.angle_beta   90.00
_cell.angle_gamma   90.00
#
_symmetry.space_group_name_H-M   'P 1'
#
loop_
_entity.id
_entity.type
_entity.pdbx_description
1 polymer ?
#
loop_
_entity_poly.entity_id
_entity_poly.type
_entity_poly.pdbx_seq_one_letter_code
_entity_poly.pdbx_strand_id
1 'polypeptide(L)'
;MQIKYELNGGVFNPKNDIKVKFYQDLYYFINENYNQALAEIEFIEFIHLEPYLIGKYAGKYFLEQKPGSKLEEQSEDYFIGYCYKNNKHVNLIKLLIPFFKNWRTIEHCNELNADDFFASSWAALVDTAKYFKFETKEQLQNSKEAPQIKNSDLIWEYMTTYPDAIIEVFETDEKEIVVPIPQRNNYLFLGWYTDSSFRFLFNGKLTKNITLYAKWKTIVNLHSNDGYNSFESLYTDFLKDFSLITGLNVTKESIQNKVHGSICDFLVKSYGGKLDYFLSNKKMYTKWIWLIKYLQNNVSDHLIKEKFNYENNKFNSEPQVRYELNSLFVGRFHLNWPKTVDYSGDGIKENLASSTASLIEKKYIAADKEISLPKRLSGKKVIGWSLDIEGSDIVLKASANEHAFKTLYAIYEKE
;
A
#
# COMPACT_ATOMS: atom_id res chain seq x y z
N MET A 1 -39.34 -18.07 2.33
CA MET A 1 -38.73 -18.15 0.97
C MET A 1 -37.31 -18.69 1.12
N GLN A 2 -36.79 -19.45 0.16
CA GLN A 2 -35.48 -20.11 0.28
C GLN A 2 -34.50 -19.65 -0.82
N ILE A 3 -33.24 -19.45 -0.44
CA ILE A 3 -32.14 -19.15 -1.36
C ILE A 3 -31.23 -20.37 -1.41
N LYS A 4 -30.91 -20.84 -2.62
CA LYS A 4 -29.84 -21.81 -2.84
C LYS A 4 -28.63 -21.09 -3.43
N TYR A 5 -27.45 -21.33 -2.87
CA TYR A 5 -26.21 -20.76 -3.38
C TYR A 5 -25.44 -21.77 -4.22
N GLU A 6 -25.10 -21.39 -5.45
CA GLU A 6 -24.18 -22.11 -6.33
C GLU A 6 -22.86 -21.33 -6.36
N LEU A 7 -21.91 -21.75 -5.53
CA LEU A 7 -20.69 -21.00 -5.23
C LEU A 7 -19.67 -21.01 -6.38
N ASN A 8 -19.84 -21.86 -7.39
CA ASN A 8 -18.96 -21.96 -8.55
C ASN A 8 -17.47 -22.02 -8.18
N GLY A 9 -17.13 -22.91 -7.24
CA GLY A 9 -15.77 -23.10 -6.73
C GLY A 9 -15.37 -22.19 -5.56
N GLY A 10 -16.27 -21.32 -5.09
CA GLY A 10 -16.08 -20.53 -3.87
C GLY A 10 -16.51 -21.25 -2.58
N VAL A 11 -16.22 -20.61 -1.46
CA VAL A 11 -16.55 -21.01 -0.08
C VAL A 11 -17.04 -19.79 0.69
N PHE A 12 -17.86 -19.96 1.72
CA PHE A 12 -18.19 -18.85 2.61
C PHE A 12 -17.08 -18.61 3.63
N ASN A 13 -16.73 -17.34 3.88
CA ASN A 13 -15.75 -16.95 4.88
C ASN A 13 -16.24 -15.70 5.65
N PRO A 14 -16.63 -15.85 6.94
CA PRO A 14 -17.14 -14.73 7.73
C PRO A 14 -16.15 -13.57 7.89
N LYS A 15 -14.84 -13.84 7.91
CA LYS A 15 -13.79 -12.81 7.95
C LYS A 15 -13.86 -11.89 6.74
N ASN A 16 -14.22 -12.45 5.59
CA ASN A 16 -14.31 -11.71 4.33
C ASN A 16 -15.51 -10.78 4.30
N ASP A 17 -16.65 -11.19 4.84
CA ASP A 17 -17.82 -10.32 4.96
C ASP A 17 -17.48 -9.09 5.80
N ILE A 18 -16.75 -9.30 6.91
CA ILE A 18 -16.23 -8.21 7.76
C ILE A 18 -15.24 -7.34 6.97
N LYS A 19 -14.26 -7.95 6.29
CA LYS A 19 -13.26 -7.26 5.45
C LYS A 19 -13.91 -6.35 4.40
N VAL A 20 -14.84 -6.90 3.62
CA VAL A 20 -15.49 -6.18 2.52
C VAL A 20 -16.28 -5.02 3.08
N LYS A 21 -17.10 -5.22 4.12
CA LYS A 21 -17.89 -4.14 4.73
C LYS A 21 -17.01 -3.05 5.33
N PHE A 22 -15.97 -3.43 6.07
CA PHE A 22 -15.03 -2.49 6.69
C PHE A 22 -14.34 -1.62 5.65
N TYR A 23 -13.77 -2.24 4.61
CA TYR A 23 -13.12 -1.48 3.55
C TYR A 23 -14.09 -0.72 2.65
N GLN A 24 -15.33 -1.19 2.51
CA GLN A 24 -16.36 -0.47 1.76
C GLN A 24 -16.68 0.85 2.45
N ASP A 25 -16.94 0.80 3.76
CA ASP A 25 -17.17 2.00 4.55
C ASP A 25 -15.94 2.92 4.53
N LEU A 26 -14.71 2.38 4.64
CA LEU A 26 -13.48 3.17 4.53
C LEU A 26 -13.34 3.85 3.16
N TYR A 27 -13.57 3.11 2.09
CA TYR A 27 -13.43 3.59 0.72
C TYR A 27 -14.41 4.72 0.41
N TYR A 28 -15.68 4.56 0.79
CA TYR A 28 -16.70 5.59 0.59
C TYR A 28 -16.50 6.78 1.51
N PHE A 29 -16.18 6.54 2.78
CA PHE A 29 -15.81 7.61 3.72
C PHE A 29 -14.71 8.50 3.14
N ILE A 30 -13.65 7.89 2.59
CA ILE A 30 -12.54 8.66 1.98
C ILE A 30 -13.02 9.45 0.77
N ASN A 31 -13.73 8.83 -0.17
CA ASN A 31 -14.12 9.51 -1.42
C ASN A 31 -15.17 10.60 -1.20
N GLU A 32 -16.04 10.46 -0.19
CA GLU A 32 -17.06 11.44 0.16
C GLU A 32 -16.48 12.65 0.91
N ASN A 33 -15.51 12.42 1.81
CA ASN A 33 -14.97 13.48 2.66
C ASN A 33 -13.66 14.10 2.13
N TYR A 34 -12.92 13.38 1.27
CA TYR A 34 -11.61 13.77 0.80
C TYR A 34 -11.49 13.63 -0.72
N ASN A 35 -12.11 14.60 -1.41
CA ASN A 35 -12.08 14.85 -2.86
C ASN A 35 -11.37 13.77 -3.70
N GLN A 36 -12.09 12.68 -4.01
CA GLN A 36 -11.63 11.67 -4.96
C GLN A 36 -10.25 11.06 -4.64
N ALA A 37 -9.85 11.01 -3.37
CA ALA A 37 -8.53 10.51 -2.99
C ALA A 37 -8.26 9.06 -3.43
N LEU A 38 -9.31 8.29 -3.73
CA LEU A 38 -9.22 6.94 -4.30
C LEU A 38 -9.87 6.84 -5.69
N ALA A 39 -10.15 7.93 -6.39
CA ALA A 39 -10.93 7.89 -7.64
C ALA A 39 -10.26 7.12 -8.79
N GLU A 40 -8.94 6.95 -8.74
CA GLU A 40 -8.19 6.14 -9.71
C GLU A 40 -8.17 4.64 -9.37
N ILE A 41 -8.69 4.24 -8.21
CA ILE A 41 -8.68 2.86 -7.72
C ILE A 41 -10.12 2.41 -7.54
N GLU A 42 -10.58 1.43 -8.33
CA GLU A 42 -11.89 0.84 -8.06
C GLU A 42 -11.90 0.18 -6.67
N PHE A 43 -13.01 0.32 -5.92
CA PHE A 43 -13.19 -0.31 -4.60
C PHE A 43 -12.73 -1.78 -4.57
N ILE A 44 -13.06 -2.52 -5.62
CA ILE A 44 -12.76 -3.94 -5.71
C ILE A 44 -11.26 -4.24 -5.80
N GLU A 45 -10.48 -3.31 -6.36
CA GLU A 45 -9.02 -3.38 -6.34
C GLU A 45 -8.49 -2.99 -4.97
N PHE A 46 -9.02 -1.91 -4.39
CA PHE A 46 -8.62 -1.39 -3.10
C PHE A 46 -8.60 -2.49 -2.02
N ILE A 47 -9.64 -3.31 -1.92
CA ILE A 47 -9.74 -4.36 -0.91
C ILE A 47 -8.80 -5.57 -1.12
N HIS A 48 -8.18 -5.67 -2.31
CA HIS A 48 -7.22 -6.72 -2.68
C HIS A 48 -5.79 -6.19 -2.76
N LEU A 49 -5.57 -4.90 -2.47
CA LEU A 49 -4.23 -4.34 -2.40
C LEU A 49 -3.43 -4.99 -1.26
N GLU A 50 -2.12 -5.06 -1.45
CA GLU A 50 -1.19 -5.41 -0.38
C GLU A 50 -1.33 -4.43 0.80
N PRO A 51 -1.15 -4.88 2.07
CA PRO A 51 -1.35 -4.06 3.25
C PRO A 51 -0.66 -2.69 3.20
N TYR A 52 0.58 -2.65 2.69
CA TYR A 52 1.33 -1.40 2.56
C TYR A 52 0.70 -0.43 1.55
N LEU A 53 0.08 -0.93 0.47
CA LEU A 53 -0.62 -0.10 -0.52
C LEU A 53 -1.94 0.44 0.05
N ILE A 54 -2.66 -0.37 0.84
CA ILE A 54 -3.83 0.12 1.58
C ILE A 54 -3.41 1.25 2.53
N GLY A 55 -2.34 1.05 3.30
CA GLY A 55 -1.73 2.09 4.13
C GLY A 55 -1.35 3.34 3.34
N LYS A 56 -0.70 3.18 2.18
CA LYS A 56 -0.32 4.29 1.29
C LYS A 56 -1.51 5.14 0.87
N TYR A 57 -2.60 4.51 0.41
CA TYR A 57 -3.72 5.25 -0.18
C TYR A 57 -4.72 5.78 0.85
N ALA A 58 -4.92 5.05 1.95
CA ALA A 58 -5.97 5.34 2.93
C ALA A 58 -5.44 5.68 4.33
N GLY A 59 -4.17 5.44 4.63
CA GLY A 59 -3.62 5.51 5.98
C GLY A 59 -3.69 6.90 6.62
N LYS A 60 -3.64 7.99 5.84
CA LYS A 60 -3.79 9.36 6.38
C LYS A 60 -5.21 9.72 6.83
N TYR A 61 -6.21 8.94 6.42
CA TYR A 61 -7.63 9.19 6.71
C TYR A 61 -8.19 8.21 7.74
N PHE A 62 -7.38 7.24 8.17
CA PHE A 62 -7.84 6.12 8.96
C PHE A 62 -8.19 6.51 10.40
N LEU A 63 -7.27 7.16 11.13
CA LEU A 63 -7.50 7.64 12.49
C LEU A 63 -6.79 8.96 12.74
N GLU A 64 -7.24 9.66 13.77
CA GLU A 64 -6.59 10.86 14.27
C GLU A 64 -5.38 10.46 15.12
N GLN A 65 -4.19 10.91 14.73
CA GLN A 65 -2.95 10.58 15.43
C GLN A 65 -2.85 11.35 16.75
N LYS A 66 -3.24 10.68 17.84
CA LYS A 66 -3.21 11.18 19.21
C LYS A 66 -2.72 10.07 20.13
N PRO A 67 -1.39 9.94 20.32
CA PRO A 67 -0.85 8.93 21.22
C PRO A 67 -1.43 9.06 22.64
N GLY A 68 -1.78 7.94 23.25
CA GLY A 68 -2.40 7.82 24.57
C GLY A 68 -3.90 8.13 24.60
N SER A 69 -4.51 8.52 23.47
CA SER A 69 -5.95 8.74 23.37
C SER A 69 -6.73 7.43 23.40
N LYS A 70 -8.06 7.56 23.51
CA LYS A 70 -8.99 6.43 23.47
C LYS A 70 -9.89 6.49 22.23
N LEU A 71 -10.53 5.37 21.93
CA LEU A 71 -11.44 5.24 20.80
C LEU A 71 -12.57 6.29 20.84
N GLU A 72 -13.12 6.55 22.03
CA GLU A 72 -14.20 7.53 22.23
C GLU A 72 -13.80 8.99 21.97
N GLU A 73 -12.50 9.29 21.96
CA GLU A 73 -11.91 10.62 21.77
C GLU A 73 -11.54 10.92 20.30
N GLN A 74 -11.66 9.93 19.41
CA GLN A 74 -11.34 10.08 17.99
C GLN A 74 -12.35 10.98 17.26
N SER A 75 -11.85 11.93 16.47
CA SER A 75 -12.68 12.82 15.64
C SER A 75 -13.42 12.07 14.53
N GLU A 76 -14.67 12.48 14.24
CA GLU A 76 -15.45 12.01 13.08
C GLU A 76 -14.84 12.38 11.74
N ASP A 77 -13.89 13.33 11.73
CA ASP A 77 -13.10 13.65 10.55
C ASP A 77 -12.26 12.45 10.11
N TYR A 78 -11.98 11.47 10.98
CA TYR A 78 -11.21 10.27 10.61
C TYR A 78 -12.08 9.01 10.69
N PHE A 79 -11.75 8.02 9.87
CA PHE A 79 -12.60 6.84 9.67
C PHE A 79 -12.93 6.08 10.97
N ILE A 80 -11.96 5.91 11.87
CA ILE A 80 -12.17 5.24 13.16
C ILE A 80 -13.14 6.02 14.05
N GLY A 81 -13.03 7.34 14.11
CA GLY A 81 -13.96 8.18 14.87
C GLY A 81 -15.35 8.20 14.23
N TYR A 82 -15.43 8.32 12.90
CA TYR A 82 -16.68 8.19 12.14
C TYR A 82 -17.38 6.86 12.45
N CYS A 83 -16.65 5.74 12.41
CA CYS A 83 -17.17 4.43 12.72
C CYS A 83 -17.72 4.34 14.15
N TYR A 84 -16.94 4.81 15.13
CA TYR A 84 -17.35 4.78 16.52
C TYR A 84 -18.65 5.58 16.77
N LYS A 85 -18.73 6.80 16.23
CA LYS A 85 -19.87 7.71 16.45
C LYS A 85 -21.14 7.27 15.71
N ASN A 86 -20.98 6.57 14.59
CA ASN A 86 -22.09 6.02 13.81
C ASN A 86 -22.38 4.53 14.11
N ASN A 87 -21.80 3.97 15.18
CA ASN A 87 -21.96 2.58 15.59
C ASN A 87 -21.66 1.55 14.47
N LYS A 88 -20.66 1.85 13.63
CA LYS A 88 -20.14 0.96 12.58
C LYS A 88 -18.87 0.27 13.06
N HIS A 89 -18.74 -1.03 12.80
CA HIS A 89 -17.52 -1.83 13.04
C HIS A 89 -16.94 -1.76 14.46
N VAL A 90 -17.71 -1.35 15.48
CA VAL A 90 -17.18 -1.02 16.81
C VAL A 90 -16.48 -2.21 17.47
N ASN A 91 -17.05 -3.41 17.37
CA ASN A 91 -16.44 -4.60 17.96
C ASN A 91 -15.19 -5.05 17.21
N LEU A 92 -15.16 -4.89 15.87
CA LEU A 92 -13.95 -5.08 15.08
C LEU A 92 -12.85 -4.10 15.52
N ILE A 93 -13.16 -2.81 15.65
CA ILE A 93 -12.17 -1.81 16.07
C ILE A 93 -11.62 -2.14 17.47
N LYS A 94 -12.49 -2.55 18.40
CA LYS A 94 -12.08 -3.02 19.74
C LYS A 94 -11.18 -4.26 19.70
N LEU A 95 -11.33 -5.14 18.72
CA LEU A 95 -10.43 -6.28 18.49
C LEU A 95 -9.10 -5.84 17.86
N LEU A 96 -9.13 -4.88 16.93
CA LEU A 96 -7.95 -4.40 16.20
C LEU A 96 -6.96 -3.67 17.10
N ILE A 97 -7.41 -2.93 18.12
CA ILE A 97 -6.54 -2.22 19.07
C ILE A 97 -5.56 -3.16 19.80
N PRO A 98 -6.00 -4.21 20.52
CA PRO A 98 -5.08 -5.15 21.15
C PRO A 98 -4.36 -6.04 20.14
N PHE A 99 -4.94 -6.34 18.97
CA PHE A 99 -4.21 -7.03 17.90
C PHE A 99 -2.98 -6.23 17.45
N PHE A 100 -3.16 -4.93 17.15
CA PHE A 100 -2.07 -4.03 16.75
C PHE A 100 -0.98 -3.95 17.81
N LYS A 101 -1.37 -3.74 19.08
CA LYS A 101 -0.42 -3.70 20.19
C LYS A 101 0.45 -4.96 20.26
N ASN A 102 -0.19 -6.12 20.21
CA ASN A 102 0.51 -7.41 20.27
C ASN A 102 1.38 -7.64 19.04
N TRP A 103 0.90 -7.28 17.85
CA TRP A 103 1.68 -7.34 16.61
C TRP A 103 2.98 -6.55 16.75
N ARG A 104 2.89 -5.27 17.08
CA ARG A 104 4.04 -4.36 17.18
C ARG A 104 5.01 -4.74 18.29
N THR A 105 4.50 -5.22 19.42
CA THR A 105 5.32 -5.69 20.55
C THR A 105 6.10 -6.96 20.19
N ILE A 106 5.44 -7.92 19.55
CA ILE A 106 6.08 -9.17 19.10
C ILE A 106 7.08 -8.86 17.99
N GLU A 107 6.77 -7.96 17.07
CA GLU A 107 7.68 -7.54 16.00
C GLU A 107 8.90 -6.74 16.52
N HIS A 108 8.94 -6.37 17.81
CA HIS A 108 10.00 -5.60 18.45
C HIS A 108 10.19 -4.22 17.81
N CYS A 109 9.07 -3.57 17.48
CA CYS A 109 9.05 -2.22 16.96
C CYS A 109 9.53 -1.23 18.05
N ASN A 110 10.48 -0.38 17.71
CA ASN A 110 11.23 0.46 18.66
C ASN A 110 10.88 1.96 18.56
N GLU A 111 9.94 2.32 17.69
CA GLU A 111 9.46 3.68 17.55
C GLU A 111 8.74 4.15 18.83
N LEU A 112 8.77 5.45 19.09
CA LEU A 112 8.05 6.02 20.23
C LEU A 112 6.55 5.74 20.10
N ASN A 113 5.94 5.14 21.12
CA ASN A 113 4.53 4.70 21.13
C ASN A 113 4.21 3.68 20.02
N ALA A 114 5.18 2.84 19.61
CA ALA A 114 5.01 1.86 18.53
C ALA A 114 3.85 0.87 18.74
N ASP A 115 3.46 0.60 19.98
CA ASP A 115 2.41 -0.35 20.37
C ASP A 115 1.06 0.33 20.67
N ASP A 116 0.98 1.65 20.48
CA ASP A 116 -0.23 2.44 20.63
C ASP A 116 -0.95 2.61 19.29
N PHE A 117 -2.16 2.05 19.21
CA PHE A 117 -2.99 2.07 18.01
C PHE A 117 -3.25 3.49 17.48
N PHE A 118 -3.35 4.49 18.37
CA PHE A 118 -3.65 5.87 17.99
C PHE A 118 -2.39 6.71 17.72
N ALA A 119 -1.19 6.13 17.82
CA ALA A 119 0.04 6.86 17.58
C ALA A 119 0.38 6.99 16.09
N SER A 120 0.03 6.01 15.26
CA SER A 120 0.33 6.02 13.83
C SER A 120 -0.83 5.47 13.00
N SER A 121 -1.53 6.39 12.32
CA SER A 121 -2.67 6.06 11.46
C SER A 121 -2.30 5.14 10.29
N TRP A 122 -1.11 5.33 9.74
CA TRP A 122 -0.60 4.45 8.68
C TRP A 122 -0.32 3.04 9.22
N ALA A 123 0.41 2.91 10.33
CA ALA A 123 0.75 1.60 10.89
C ALA A 123 -0.53 0.84 11.33
N ALA A 124 -1.45 1.53 11.99
CA ALA A 124 -2.73 0.96 12.42
C ALA A 124 -3.53 0.39 11.23
N LEU A 125 -3.59 1.11 10.10
CA LEU A 125 -4.27 0.62 8.90
C LEU A 125 -3.50 -0.53 8.23
N VAL A 126 -2.17 -0.46 8.15
CA VAL A 126 -1.35 -1.52 7.56
C VAL A 126 -1.53 -2.82 8.33
N ASP A 127 -1.46 -2.80 9.66
CA ASP A 127 -1.62 -4.01 10.47
C ASP A 127 -3.08 -4.48 10.46
N THR A 128 -4.06 -3.57 10.43
CA THR A 128 -5.47 -3.94 10.14
C THR A 128 -5.59 -4.66 8.80
N ALA A 129 -4.84 -4.23 7.78
CA ALA A 129 -4.82 -4.93 6.51
C ALA A 129 -4.10 -6.28 6.56
N LYS A 130 -3.07 -6.43 7.40
CA LYS A 130 -2.47 -7.74 7.69
C LYS A 130 -3.45 -8.68 8.40
N TYR A 131 -4.25 -8.17 9.35
CA TYR A 131 -5.34 -8.94 9.97
C TYR A 131 -6.25 -9.54 8.90
N PHE A 132 -6.63 -8.79 7.87
CA PHE A 132 -7.47 -9.28 6.77
C PHE A 132 -6.75 -10.10 5.70
N LYS A 133 -5.44 -9.96 5.54
CA LYS A 133 -4.66 -10.60 4.47
C LYS A 133 -4.49 -12.10 4.70
N PHE A 134 -4.15 -12.49 5.92
CA PHE A 134 -3.80 -13.88 6.22
C PHE A 134 -5.06 -14.65 6.62
N GLU A 135 -5.45 -15.60 5.77
CA GLU A 135 -6.64 -16.44 5.93
C GLU A 135 -6.28 -17.81 6.52
N THR A 136 -5.03 -18.27 6.33
CA THR A 136 -4.53 -19.52 6.90
C THR A 136 -3.20 -19.32 7.65
N LYS A 137 -2.92 -20.21 8.62
CA LYS A 137 -1.65 -20.22 9.37
C LYS A 137 -0.46 -20.44 8.43
N GLU A 138 -0.64 -21.28 7.42
CA GLU A 138 0.37 -21.54 6.38
C GLU A 138 0.70 -20.28 5.56
N GLN A 139 -0.30 -19.48 5.17
CA GLN A 139 -0.07 -18.21 4.47
C GLN A 139 0.76 -17.24 5.32
N LEU A 140 0.47 -17.15 6.63
CA LEU A 140 1.25 -16.32 7.56
C LEU A 140 2.69 -16.85 7.70
N GLN A 141 2.86 -18.17 7.85
CA GLN A 141 4.17 -18.83 8.00
C GLN A 141 5.06 -18.69 6.75
N ASN A 142 4.47 -18.65 5.56
CA ASN A 142 5.20 -18.49 4.30
C ASN A 142 5.37 -17.02 3.87
N SER A 143 4.91 -16.07 4.68
CA SER A 143 4.98 -14.63 4.38
C SER A 143 6.37 -14.01 4.60
N LYS A 144 6.50 -12.72 4.27
CA LYS A 144 7.70 -11.91 4.54
C LYS A 144 7.72 -11.28 5.94
N GLU A 145 6.71 -11.50 6.78
CA GLU A 145 6.63 -10.90 8.13
C GLU A 145 7.78 -11.37 9.04
N ALA A 146 7.96 -10.76 10.21
CA ALA A 146 9.03 -11.15 11.12
C ALA A 146 8.87 -12.62 11.62
N PRO A 147 9.95 -13.42 11.78
CA PRO A 147 9.85 -14.82 12.20
C PRO A 147 9.04 -15.06 13.48
N GLN A 148 9.09 -14.11 14.42
CA GLN A 148 8.35 -14.18 15.67
C GLN A 148 6.85 -13.91 15.50
N ILE A 149 6.45 -13.16 14.48
CA ILE A 149 5.05 -13.01 14.07
C ILE A 149 4.55 -14.30 13.41
N LYS A 150 5.34 -14.86 12.48
CA LYS A 150 4.99 -16.09 11.73
C LYS A 150 4.65 -17.28 12.64
N ASN A 151 5.29 -17.32 13.81
CA ASN A 151 5.19 -18.41 14.77
C ASN A 151 4.36 -18.06 16.02
N SER A 152 3.68 -16.91 16.05
CA SER A 152 2.89 -16.50 17.21
C SER A 152 1.48 -17.07 17.18
N ASP A 153 1.17 -17.96 18.13
CA ASP A 153 -0.19 -18.48 18.32
C ASP A 153 -1.17 -17.39 18.77
N LEU A 154 -0.71 -16.41 19.55
CA LEU A 154 -1.52 -15.26 19.97
C LEU A 154 -1.98 -14.42 18.78
N ILE A 155 -1.07 -14.12 17.84
CA ILE A 155 -1.42 -13.38 16.62
C ILE A 155 -2.43 -14.18 15.79
N TRP A 156 -2.23 -15.50 15.70
CA TRP A 156 -3.15 -16.38 14.99
C TRP A 156 -4.54 -16.44 15.64
N GLU A 157 -4.63 -16.44 16.96
CA GLU A 157 -5.90 -16.40 17.71
C GLU A 157 -6.68 -15.11 17.41
N TYR A 158 -6.02 -13.95 17.44
CA TYR A 158 -6.66 -12.70 17.01
C TYR A 158 -7.14 -12.79 15.56
N MET A 159 -6.31 -13.27 14.63
CA MET A 159 -6.64 -13.37 13.20
C MET A 159 -7.82 -14.30 12.89
N THR A 160 -8.12 -15.25 13.77
CA THR A 160 -9.24 -16.20 13.64
C THR A 160 -10.46 -15.79 14.45
N THR A 161 -10.37 -14.70 15.22
CA THR A 161 -11.50 -14.12 15.96
C THR A 161 -12.28 -13.16 15.06
N TYR A 162 -13.59 -13.41 14.91
CA TYR A 162 -14.48 -12.62 14.04
C TYR A 162 -15.62 -11.99 14.87
N PRO A 163 -15.48 -10.71 15.25
CA PRO A 163 -16.54 -10.02 15.97
C PRO A 163 -17.71 -9.78 15.02
N ASP A 164 -18.94 -10.00 15.49
CA ASP A 164 -20.17 -9.77 14.73
C ASP A 164 -20.29 -10.56 13.41
N ALA A 165 -19.57 -11.68 13.28
CA ALA A 165 -19.79 -12.62 12.19
C ALA A 165 -21.28 -13.02 12.21
N ILE A 166 -22.00 -12.65 11.15
CA ILE A 166 -23.40 -13.00 10.98
C ILE A 166 -23.45 -14.53 10.85
N ILE A 167 -23.74 -15.20 11.96
CA ILE A 167 -24.25 -16.57 11.93
C ILE A 167 -25.64 -16.45 11.33
N GLU A 168 -25.82 -17.04 10.14
CA GLU A 168 -27.03 -16.96 9.33
C GLU A 168 -28.34 -16.95 10.14
N VAL A 169 -29.03 -15.81 10.18
CA VAL A 169 -30.51 -15.76 10.20
C VAL A 169 -30.94 -14.39 9.69
N PHE A 170 -31.72 -14.33 8.60
CA PHE A 170 -32.70 -13.25 8.39
C PHE A 170 -33.89 -13.77 7.58
N GLU A 171 -35.00 -14.07 8.26
CA GLU A 171 -36.30 -13.59 7.79
C GLU A 171 -36.42 -12.16 8.31
N THR A 172 -36.59 -11.21 7.40
CA THR A 172 -37.04 -9.86 7.75
C THR A 172 -38.22 -9.49 6.87
N ASP A 173 -39.27 -9.01 7.54
CA ASP A 173 -40.39 -8.33 6.91
C ASP A 173 -39.89 -6.98 6.39
N GLU A 174 -39.39 -6.95 5.14
CA GLU A 174 -39.40 -5.83 4.17
C GLU A 174 -38.21 -5.86 3.18
N LYS A 175 -38.48 -6.44 2.00
CA LYS A 175 -37.98 -6.16 0.63
C LYS A 175 -36.49 -6.00 0.27
N GLU A 176 -35.50 -6.03 1.16
CA GLU A 176 -34.09 -6.10 0.75
C GLU A 176 -33.30 -7.12 1.59
N ILE A 177 -32.78 -8.16 0.93
CA ILE A 177 -32.05 -9.24 1.58
C ILE A 177 -30.55 -9.05 1.44
N VAL A 178 -29.84 -9.17 2.56
CA VAL A 178 -28.37 -9.21 2.58
C VAL A 178 -27.94 -10.65 2.28
N VAL A 179 -27.17 -10.82 1.21
CA VAL A 179 -26.61 -12.12 0.81
C VAL A 179 -25.12 -12.18 1.17
N PRO A 180 -24.62 -13.32 1.69
CA PRO A 180 -23.23 -13.48 2.07
C PRO A 180 -22.29 -13.33 0.87
N ILE A 181 -21.06 -12.87 1.10
CA ILE A 181 -20.05 -12.72 0.06
C ILE A 181 -19.09 -13.91 0.15
N PRO A 182 -19.18 -14.87 -0.78
CA PRO A 182 -18.26 -15.98 -0.78
C PRO A 182 -16.86 -15.51 -1.16
N GLN A 183 -15.87 -16.37 -0.96
CA GLN A 183 -14.51 -16.24 -1.45
C GLN A 183 -14.16 -17.39 -2.37
N ARG A 184 -13.22 -17.15 -3.27
CA ARG A 184 -12.57 -18.19 -4.07
C ARG A 184 -11.13 -17.78 -4.22
N ASN A 185 -10.20 -18.62 -3.74
CA ASN A 185 -8.77 -18.33 -3.77
C ASN A 185 -8.36 -17.89 -5.17
N ASN A 186 -7.68 -16.74 -5.28
CA ASN A 186 -7.23 -16.16 -6.54
C ASN A 186 -8.35 -15.63 -7.47
N TYR A 187 -9.60 -15.55 -7.00
CA TYR A 187 -10.70 -14.97 -7.76
C TYR A 187 -11.42 -13.87 -6.99
N LEU A 188 -12.04 -12.99 -7.76
CA LEU A 188 -12.77 -11.83 -7.33
C LEU A 188 -14.26 -12.05 -7.50
N PHE A 189 -15.01 -11.90 -6.42
CA PHE A 189 -16.46 -11.99 -6.47
C PHE A 189 -17.05 -10.79 -7.24
N LEU A 190 -17.80 -11.08 -8.31
CA LEU A 190 -18.47 -10.10 -9.16
C LEU A 190 -19.94 -9.90 -8.83
N GLY A 191 -20.43 -10.54 -7.78
CA GLY A 191 -21.83 -10.50 -7.38
C GLY A 191 -22.56 -11.81 -7.67
N TRP A 192 -23.76 -11.88 -7.12
CA TRP A 192 -24.70 -12.97 -7.29
C TRP A 192 -25.54 -12.75 -8.55
N TYR A 193 -25.71 -13.79 -9.35
CA TYR A 193 -26.54 -13.78 -10.55
C TYR A 193 -27.70 -14.75 -10.41
N THR A 194 -28.82 -14.46 -11.05
CA THR A 194 -30.02 -15.31 -10.97
C THR A 194 -30.04 -16.43 -12.02
N ASP A 195 -28.98 -16.54 -12.83
CA ASP A 195 -28.81 -17.55 -13.85
C ASP A 195 -27.35 -17.99 -13.98
N SER A 196 -27.13 -19.26 -14.36
CA SER A 196 -25.79 -19.84 -14.50
C SER A 196 -24.97 -19.29 -15.67
N SER A 197 -25.61 -18.59 -16.63
CA SER A 197 -24.92 -17.88 -17.71
C SER A 197 -24.52 -16.45 -17.33
N PHE A 198 -24.73 -16.05 -16.07
CA PHE A 198 -24.37 -14.75 -15.52
C PHE A 198 -24.92 -13.55 -16.31
N ARG A 199 -26.16 -13.64 -16.80
CA ARG A 199 -26.83 -12.58 -17.56
C ARG A 199 -27.53 -11.57 -16.66
N PHE A 200 -28.09 -12.01 -15.55
CA PHE A 200 -28.93 -11.19 -14.67
C PHE A 200 -28.34 -11.09 -13.27
N LEU A 201 -27.86 -9.90 -12.91
CA LEU A 201 -27.37 -9.60 -11.56
C LEU A 201 -28.54 -9.60 -10.57
N PHE A 202 -28.34 -10.21 -9.40
CA PHE A 202 -29.30 -10.22 -8.32
C PHE A 202 -29.43 -8.82 -7.70
N ASN A 203 -30.67 -8.37 -7.52
CA ASN A 203 -31.00 -7.00 -7.13
C ASN A 203 -31.37 -6.85 -5.64
N GLY A 204 -31.05 -7.83 -4.80
CA GLY A 204 -31.38 -7.79 -3.37
C GLY A 204 -32.84 -8.12 -3.05
N LYS A 205 -33.72 -8.36 -4.03
CA LYS A 205 -35.15 -8.60 -3.78
C LYS A 205 -35.51 -10.07 -3.93
N LEU A 206 -36.03 -10.64 -2.85
CA LEU A 206 -36.56 -12.01 -2.85
C LEU A 206 -38.08 -11.97 -3.07
N THR A 207 -38.53 -12.45 -4.23
CA THR A 207 -39.97 -12.54 -4.56
C THR A 207 -40.49 -13.98 -4.64
N LYS A 208 -39.57 -14.94 -4.64
CA LYS A 208 -39.80 -16.39 -4.66
C LYS A 208 -38.51 -17.10 -4.27
N ASN A 209 -38.56 -18.42 -4.13
CA ASN A 209 -37.35 -19.24 -3.99
C ASN A 209 -36.44 -19.01 -5.22
N ILE A 210 -35.14 -18.87 -4.99
CA ILE A 210 -34.16 -18.53 -6.04
C ILE A 210 -32.85 -19.28 -5.84
N THR A 211 -32.19 -19.61 -6.95
CA THR A 211 -30.80 -20.05 -6.94
C THR A 211 -29.93 -18.87 -7.37
N LEU A 212 -28.93 -18.54 -6.55
CA LEU A 212 -27.95 -17.51 -6.84
C LEU A 212 -26.62 -18.15 -7.24
N TYR A 213 -26.07 -17.68 -8.36
CA TYR A 213 -24.82 -18.17 -8.94
C TYR A 213 -23.72 -17.14 -8.71
N ALA A 214 -22.66 -17.55 -8.01
CA ALA A 214 -21.53 -16.67 -7.75
C ALA A 214 -20.73 -16.46 -9.04
N LYS A 215 -20.58 -15.20 -9.47
CA LYS A 215 -19.71 -14.85 -10.60
C LYS A 215 -18.33 -14.47 -10.07
N TRP A 216 -17.31 -14.93 -10.75
CA TRP A 216 -15.92 -14.72 -10.38
C TRP A 216 -15.14 -14.08 -11.55
N LYS A 217 -14.15 -13.24 -11.25
CA LYS A 217 -13.12 -12.79 -12.22
C LYS A 217 -11.74 -12.88 -11.60
N THR A 218 -10.70 -13.02 -12.40
CA THR A 218 -9.34 -12.78 -11.89
C THR A 218 -8.82 -11.45 -12.40
N ILE A 219 -7.89 -10.85 -11.67
CA ILE A 219 -7.19 -9.63 -12.08
C ILE A 219 -5.70 -9.96 -12.08
N VAL A 220 -5.01 -9.65 -13.18
CA VAL A 220 -3.54 -9.64 -13.23
C VAL A 220 -3.08 -8.19 -13.29
N ASN A 221 -2.12 -7.85 -12.44
CA ASN A 221 -1.60 -6.50 -12.34
C ASN A 221 -0.37 -6.36 -13.22
N LEU A 222 -0.27 -5.30 -14.01
CA LEU A 222 0.92 -5.04 -14.82
C LEU A 222 1.66 -3.81 -14.29
N HIS A 223 2.97 -3.96 -14.12
CA HIS A 223 3.87 -2.91 -13.71
C HIS A 223 4.89 -2.69 -14.81
N SER A 224 4.99 -1.45 -15.31
CA SER A 224 5.89 -1.13 -16.42
C SER A 224 7.34 -1.40 -16.12
N ASN A 225 7.79 -1.35 -14.87
CA ASN A 225 9.17 -1.71 -14.49
C ASN A 225 10.25 -0.95 -15.28
N ASP A 226 9.95 0.27 -15.74
CA ASP A 226 10.86 1.12 -16.50
C ASP A 226 11.48 2.26 -15.68
N GLY A 227 11.14 2.30 -14.38
CA GLY A 227 11.78 3.11 -13.36
C GLY A 227 12.92 2.37 -12.65
N TYR A 228 13.17 2.75 -11.39
CA TYR A 228 14.16 2.07 -10.55
C TYR A 228 13.58 0.79 -9.93
N ASN A 229 14.32 -0.31 -10.03
CA ASN A 229 13.90 -1.61 -9.49
C ASN A 229 13.97 -1.69 -7.95
N SER A 230 14.72 -0.78 -7.34
CA SER A 230 14.98 -0.72 -5.91
C SER A 230 15.44 0.68 -5.53
N PHE A 231 15.25 1.05 -4.27
CA PHE A 231 15.85 2.27 -3.74
C PHE A 231 17.37 2.26 -3.89
N GLU A 232 18.01 1.10 -3.75
CA GLU A 232 19.44 0.95 -3.90
C GLU A 232 19.93 1.28 -5.31
N SER A 233 19.17 0.92 -6.35
CA SER A 233 19.48 1.29 -7.74
C SER A 233 19.32 2.79 -7.99
N LEU A 234 18.24 3.38 -7.47
CA LEU A 234 17.98 4.83 -7.52
C LEU A 234 19.13 5.59 -6.86
N TYR A 235 19.48 5.18 -5.64
CA TYR A 235 20.54 5.81 -4.87
C TYR A 235 21.90 5.71 -5.57
N THR A 236 22.25 4.52 -6.10
CA THR A 236 23.48 4.34 -6.89
C THR A 236 23.52 5.27 -8.10
N ASP A 237 22.42 5.36 -8.85
CA ASP A 237 22.36 6.16 -10.07
C ASP A 237 22.45 7.65 -9.75
N PHE A 238 21.81 8.10 -8.67
CA PHE A 238 21.94 9.47 -8.17
C PHE A 238 23.40 9.80 -7.83
N LEU A 239 24.07 8.94 -7.06
CA LEU A 239 25.47 9.15 -6.67
C LEU A 239 26.42 9.13 -7.86
N LYS A 240 26.17 8.25 -8.84
CA LYS A 240 26.96 8.16 -10.08
C LYS A 240 26.86 9.45 -10.88
N ASP A 241 25.65 9.92 -11.13
CA ASP A 241 25.40 11.19 -11.83
C ASP A 241 26.00 12.38 -11.08
N PHE A 242 25.80 12.41 -9.76
CA PHE A 242 26.33 13.47 -8.91
C PHE A 242 27.86 13.51 -8.97
N SER A 243 28.52 12.35 -8.84
CA SER A 243 29.97 12.21 -8.92
C SER A 243 30.50 12.64 -10.28
N LEU A 244 29.82 12.23 -11.36
CA LEU A 244 30.18 12.59 -12.74
C LEU A 244 30.17 14.11 -12.96
N ILE A 245 29.13 14.79 -12.50
CA ILE A 245 28.97 16.23 -12.73
C ILE A 245 29.89 17.05 -11.83
N THR A 246 30.03 16.65 -10.57
CA THR A 246 30.81 17.40 -9.57
C THR A 246 32.30 17.10 -9.60
N GLY A 247 32.72 15.99 -10.21
CA GLY A 247 34.09 15.47 -10.14
C GLY A 247 34.46 14.89 -8.78
N LEU A 248 33.51 14.76 -7.85
CA LEU A 248 33.72 14.19 -6.53
C LEU A 248 33.54 12.67 -6.58
N ASN A 249 34.36 11.92 -5.84
CA ASN A 249 34.12 10.49 -5.64
C ASN A 249 33.16 10.31 -4.45
N VAL A 250 31.85 10.23 -4.72
CA VAL A 250 30.83 10.06 -3.67
C VAL A 250 30.33 8.61 -3.65
N THR A 251 30.39 7.97 -2.48
CA THR A 251 30.01 6.57 -2.29
C THR A 251 28.78 6.42 -1.39
N LYS A 252 28.35 5.18 -1.15
CA LYS A 252 27.27 4.86 -0.20
C LYS A 252 27.74 4.74 1.25
N GLU A 253 29.03 4.94 1.51
CA GLU A 253 29.58 4.84 2.86
C GLU A 253 28.89 5.85 3.78
N SER A 254 28.80 5.49 5.05
CA SER A 254 28.26 6.36 6.08
C SER A 254 29.10 6.29 7.35
N ILE A 255 29.15 7.41 8.06
CA ILE A 255 29.86 7.55 9.33
C ILE A 255 28.87 7.88 10.44
N GLN A 256 29.16 7.41 11.66
CA GLN A 256 28.41 7.81 12.85
C GLN A 256 28.87 9.17 13.35
N ASN A 257 27.96 10.13 13.42
CA ASN A 257 28.18 11.44 14.00
C ASN A 257 27.49 11.55 15.36
N LYS A 258 28.19 12.06 16.37
CA LYS A 258 27.66 12.18 17.74
C LYS A 258 26.43 13.08 17.86
N VAL A 259 26.32 14.10 17.01
CA VAL A 259 25.24 15.09 17.03
C VAL A 259 24.12 14.70 16.07
N HIS A 260 24.49 14.21 14.88
CA HIS A 260 23.55 14.03 13.78
C HIS A 260 23.28 12.56 13.42
N GLY A 261 23.85 11.58 14.12
CA GLY A 261 23.69 10.15 13.79
C GLY A 261 24.38 9.78 12.48
N SER A 262 23.83 8.81 11.74
CA SER A 262 24.39 8.35 10.46
C SER A 262 24.41 9.47 9.41
N ILE A 263 25.60 9.76 8.89
CA ILE A 263 25.87 10.72 7.83
C ILE A 263 26.45 9.97 6.63
N CYS A 264 25.77 10.04 5.48
CA CYS A 264 26.29 9.48 4.23
C CYS A 264 27.39 10.35 3.63
N ASP A 265 28.27 9.72 2.84
CA ASP A 265 29.37 10.37 2.15
C ASP A 265 28.91 11.53 1.25
N PHE A 266 27.73 11.41 0.63
CA PHE A 266 27.09 12.50 -0.11
C PHE A 266 26.94 13.76 0.75
N LEU A 267 26.43 13.66 1.97
CA LEU A 267 26.25 14.82 2.84
C LEU A 267 27.59 15.46 3.24
N VAL A 268 28.66 14.67 3.36
CA VAL A 268 30.00 15.21 3.67
C VAL A 268 30.58 15.93 2.45
N LYS A 269 30.58 15.27 1.29
CA LYS A 269 31.31 15.74 0.11
C LYS A 269 30.57 16.81 -0.71
N SER A 270 29.24 16.86 -0.64
CA SER A 270 28.46 17.84 -1.42
C SER A 270 28.39 19.24 -0.79
N TYR A 271 29.27 19.58 0.16
CA TYR A 271 29.24 20.89 0.83
C TYR A 271 29.58 22.03 -0.15
N GLY A 272 29.08 23.23 0.14
CA GLY A 272 29.40 24.44 -0.64
C GLY A 272 28.58 24.57 -1.93
N GLY A 273 27.29 24.20 -1.91
CA GLY A 273 26.39 24.37 -3.05
C GLY A 273 26.61 23.36 -4.17
N LYS A 274 27.16 22.17 -3.87
CA LYS A 274 27.40 21.16 -4.92
C LYS A 274 26.10 20.53 -5.40
N LEU A 275 25.05 20.51 -4.59
CA LEU A 275 23.73 20.09 -5.04
C LEU A 275 23.11 21.13 -5.97
N ASP A 276 23.25 22.43 -5.67
CA ASP A 276 22.85 23.51 -6.59
C ASP A 276 23.59 23.40 -7.93
N TYR A 277 24.91 23.22 -7.89
CA TYR A 277 25.73 23.04 -9.08
C TYR A 277 25.30 21.79 -9.89
N PHE A 278 25.05 20.67 -9.22
CA PHE A 278 24.54 19.45 -9.86
C PHE A 278 23.23 19.69 -10.60
N LEU A 279 22.25 20.34 -9.94
CA LEU A 279 20.94 20.60 -10.53
C LEU A 279 20.91 21.79 -11.49
N SER A 280 21.95 22.64 -11.51
CA SER A 280 22.10 23.67 -12.54
C SER A 280 22.34 23.07 -13.94
N ASN A 281 22.79 21.81 -13.99
CA ASN A 281 22.87 21.05 -15.23
C ASN A 281 21.46 20.64 -15.68
N LYS A 282 21.01 21.14 -16.84
CA LYS A 282 19.66 20.89 -17.39
C LYS A 282 19.28 19.41 -17.51
N LYS A 283 20.25 18.53 -17.85
CA LYS A 283 20.02 17.08 -17.95
C LYS A 283 19.75 16.49 -16.56
N MET A 284 20.55 16.88 -15.56
CA MET A 284 20.37 16.41 -14.19
C MET A 284 19.13 16.98 -13.53
N TYR A 285 18.80 18.24 -13.77
CA TYR A 285 17.55 18.85 -13.33
C TYR A 285 16.36 18.01 -13.82
N THR A 286 16.31 17.74 -15.12
CA THR A 286 15.22 16.95 -15.73
C THR A 286 15.14 15.55 -15.12
N LYS A 287 16.28 14.91 -14.86
CA LYS A 287 16.34 13.56 -14.31
C LYS A 287 16.01 13.47 -12.82
N TRP A 288 16.36 14.47 -12.01
CA TRP A 288 16.38 14.33 -10.54
C TRP A 288 15.48 15.29 -9.77
N ILE A 289 14.93 16.35 -10.39
CA ILE A 289 14.10 17.32 -9.66
C ILE A 289 12.86 16.68 -9.03
N TRP A 290 12.34 15.59 -9.61
CA TRP A 290 11.21 14.85 -9.06
C TRP A 290 11.52 14.28 -7.67
N LEU A 291 12.75 13.84 -7.41
CA LEU A 291 13.17 13.31 -6.10
C LEU A 291 13.14 14.41 -5.04
N ILE A 292 13.57 15.62 -5.43
CA ILE A 292 13.52 16.79 -4.55
C ILE A 292 12.07 17.21 -4.27
N LYS A 293 11.20 17.19 -5.29
CA LYS A 293 9.76 17.44 -5.13
C LYS A 293 9.08 16.38 -4.25
N TYR A 294 9.49 15.11 -4.37
CA TYR A 294 9.02 14.05 -3.50
C TYR A 294 9.36 14.35 -2.04
N LEU A 295 10.62 14.69 -1.74
CA LEU A 295 11.03 15.08 -0.38
C LEU A 295 10.21 16.29 0.11
N GLN A 296 10.09 17.34 -0.71
CA GLN A 296 9.33 18.54 -0.38
C GLN A 296 7.85 18.22 -0.07
N ASN A 297 7.23 17.30 -0.80
CA ASN A 297 5.84 16.91 -0.58
C ASN A 297 5.61 16.16 0.74
N ASN A 298 6.64 15.47 1.25
CA ASN A 298 6.59 14.79 2.54
C ASN A 298 6.82 15.73 3.74
N VAL A 299 7.19 16.98 3.49
CA VAL A 299 7.36 18.00 4.53
C VAL A 299 6.01 18.65 4.84
N SER A 300 5.53 18.46 6.07
CA SER A 300 4.30 19.06 6.59
C SER A 300 4.49 20.53 7.03
N ASP A 301 5.68 20.90 7.52
CA ASP A 301 5.99 22.27 7.98
C ASP A 301 6.22 23.20 6.78
N HIS A 302 5.39 24.22 6.63
CA HIS A 302 5.45 25.17 5.51
C HIS A 302 6.81 25.87 5.39
N LEU A 303 7.42 26.28 6.51
CA LEU A 303 8.70 27.00 6.52
C LEU A 303 9.85 26.08 6.09
N ILE A 304 9.77 24.78 6.41
CA ILE A 304 10.73 23.81 5.89
C ILE A 304 10.47 23.57 4.41
N LYS A 305 9.20 23.50 3.98
CA LYS A 305 8.81 23.26 2.58
C LYS A 305 9.32 24.36 1.64
N GLU A 306 9.28 25.61 2.07
CA GLU A 306 9.81 26.76 1.33
C GLU A 306 11.32 26.69 1.08
N LYS A 307 12.08 25.98 1.93
CA LYS A 307 13.53 25.81 1.76
C LYS A 307 13.92 24.99 0.52
N PHE A 308 12.98 24.17 0.02
CA PHE A 308 13.16 23.36 -1.19
C PHE A 308 12.88 24.11 -2.49
N ASN A 309 12.34 25.34 -2.43
CA ASN A 309 12.08 26.11 -3.64
C ASN A 309 13.38 26.34 -4.39
N TYR A 310 13.37 26.04 -5.69
CA TYR A 310 14.54 26.08 -6.55
C TYR A 310 14.34 27.10 -7.67
N GLU A 311 15.04 28.23 -7.59
CA GLU A 311 14.94 29.34 -8.52
C GLU A 311 16.33 29.82 -8.90
N ASN A 312 16.52 30.24 -10.16
CA ASN A 312 17.81 30.75 -10.65
C ASN A 312 19.01 29.85 -10.32
N ASN A 313 18.80 28.53 -10.48
CA ASN A 313 19.77 27.47 -10.19
C ASN A 313 20.19 27.33 -8.71
N LYS A 314 19.37 27.80 -7.77
CA LYS A 314 19.65 27.69 -6.33
C LYS A 314 18.43 27.30 -5.52
N PHE A 315 18.64 26.47 -4.51
CA PHE A 315 17.67 26.29 -3.44
C PHE A 315 17.64 27.49 -2.48
N ASN A 316 16.46 27.77 -1.93
CA ASN A 316 16.31 28.67 -0.79
C ASN A 316 17.19 28.22 0.39
N SER A 317 17.34 26.91 0.62
CA SER A 317 18.36 26.36 1.51
C SER A 317 18.89 25.02 1.00
N GLU A 318 19.96 25.07 0.21
CA GLU A 318 20.67 23.88 -0.27
C GLU A 318 21.14 22.96 0.88
N PRO A 319 21.62 23.47 2.03
CA PRO A 319 21.93 22.63 3.18
C PRO A 319 20.72 21.82 3.66
N GLN A 320 19.54 22.41 3.79
CA GLN A 320 18.34 21.68 4.21
C GLN A 320 18.04 20.53 3.26
N VAL A 321 18.04 20.78 1.95
CA VAL A 321 17.74 19.75 0.93
C VAL A 321 18.74 18.61 0.98
N ARG A 322 20.04 18.91 1.14
CA ARG A 322 21.09 17.88 1.32
C ARG A 322 20.85 17.01 2.55
N TYR A 323 20.42 17.60 3.66
CA TYR A 323 20.15 16.85 4.89
C TYR A 323 18.91 15.97 4.76
N GLU A 324 17.91 16.39 4.00
CA GLU A 324 16.72 15.57 3.73
C GLU A 324 17.06 14.39 2.83
N LEU A 325 17.90 14.61 1.81
CA LEU A 325 18.48 13.52 1.03
C LEU A 325 19.31 12.57 1.91
N ASN A 326 20.09 13.10 2.86
CA ASN A 326 20.79 12.25 3.81
C ASN A 326 19.81 11.40 4.63
N SER A 327 18.76 12.01 5.19
CA SER A 327 17.77 11.30 5.98
C SER A 327 17.08 10.18 5.19
N LEU A 328 16.77 10.44 3.92
CA LEU A 328 16.29 9.42 2.99
C LEU A 328 17.33 8.31 2.77
N PHE A 329 18.58 8.66 2.42
CA PHE A 329 19.62 7.68 2.10
C PHE A 329 19.98 6.76 3.27
N VAL A 330 20.11 7.30 4.48
CA VAL A 330 20.45 6.51 5.67
C VAL A 330 19.24 6.04 6.47
N GLY A 331 18.02 6.34 6.02
CA GLY A 331 16.76 5.94 6.68
C GLY A 331 16.66 6.42 8.13
N ARG A 332 16.57 7.74 8.35
CA ARG A 332 16.49 8.30 9.71
C ARG A 332 15.56 9.49 9.84
N PHE A 333 15.28 9.85 11.09
CA PHE A 333 14.51 11.02 11.50
C PHE A 333 15.31 11.91 12.47
N HIS A 334 15.09 13.22 12.45
CA HIS A 334 15.77 14.16 13.34
C HIS A 334 14.91 15.41 13.64
N LEU A 335 14.71 15.68 14.94
CA LEU A 335 13.78 16.72 15.44
C LEU A 335 14.41 18.11 15.69
N ASN A 336 15.74 18.20 15.81
CA ASN A 336 16.39 19.44 16.25
C ASN A 336 16.69 20.39 15.08
N TRP A 337 17.94 20.40 14.63
CA TRP A 337 18.32 21.05 13.39
C TRP A 337 19.43 20.26 12.68
N PRO A 338 19.34 20.10 11.36
CA PRO A 338 18.16 20.40 10.55
C PRO A 338 16.98 19.51 10.95
N LYS A 339 15.77 20.09 10.92
CA LYS A 339 14.52 19.34 11.08
C LYS A 339 14.34 18.51 9.82
N THR A 340 14.06 17.22 9.94
CA THR A 340 13.90 16.33 8.78
C THR A 340 12.62 15.51 8.89
N VAL A 341 12.15 14.97 7.77
CA VAL A 341 11.04 13.99 7.77
C VAL A 341 11.56 12.61 8.17
N ASP A 342 10.68 11.78 8.71
CA ASP A 342 10.99 10.39 9.04
C ASP A 342 11.01 9.52 7.78
N TYR A 343 12.20 9.05 7.39
CA TYR A 343 12.42 8.10 6.30
C TYR A 343 12.91 6.73 6.80
N SER A 344 12.78 6.45 8.10
CA SER A 344 13.27 5.22 8.72
C SER A 344 12.40 3.99 8.43
N GLY A 345 11.14 4.19 8.03
CA GLY A 345 10.27 3.10 7.61
C GLY A 345 10.70 2.46 6.29
N ASP A 346 10.94 1.15 6.28
CA ASP A 346 11.40 0.39 5.10
C ASP A 346 10.48 0.60 3.88
N GLY A 347 9.18 0.69 4.12
CA GLY A 347 8.16 0.93 3.09
C GLY A 347 8.32 2.25 2.33
N ILE A 348 8.97 3.28 2.92
CA ILE A 348 9.11 4.59 2.27
C ILE A 348 10.06 4.51 1.07
N LYS A 349 11.16 3.76 1.21
CA LYS A 349 12.19 3.60 0.18
C LYS A 349 11.70 2.73 -0.99
N GLU A 350 11.00 1.65 -0.67
CA GLU A 350 10.40 0.74 -1.65
C GLU A 350 9.29 1.43 -2.44
N ASN A 351 8.47 2.24 -1.76
CA ASN A 351 7.46 3.09 -2.40
C ASN A 351 8.08 4.12 -3.35
N LEU A 352 9.19 4.73 -2.95
CA LEU A 352 9.88 5.73 -3.77
C LEU A 352 10.34 5.12 -5.10
N ALA A 353 11.01 3.97 -5.07
CA ALA A 353 11.45 3.28 -6.30
C ALA A 353 10.26 2.90 -7.19
N SER A 354 9.22 2.28 -6.61
CA SER A 354 8.03 1.85 -7.33
C SER A 354 7.26 3.01 -7.97
N SER A 355 7.30 4.21 -7.37
CA SER A 355 6.64 5.41 -7.92
C SER A 355 7.31 6.00 -9.17
N THR A 356 8.49 5.51 -9.54
CA THR A 356 9.21 5.99 -10.74
C THR A 356 8.82 5.26 -12.02
N ALA A 357 8.02 4.19 -11.93
CA ALA A 357 7.54 3.45 -13.08
C ALA A 357 6.48 4.27 -13.84
N SER A 358 6.62 4.38 -15.17
CA SER A 358 5.81 5.29 -15.99
C SER A 358 4.35 4.85 -16.14
N LEU A 359 4.07 3.56 -15.96
CA LEU A 359 2.74 2.97 -16.06
C LEU A 359 2.55 1.88 -15.00
N ILE A 360 1.51 2.04 -14.18
CA ILE A 360 0.90 0.97 -13.40
C ILE A 360 -0.46 0.70 -14.04
N GLU A 361 -0.48 -0.01 -15.17
CA GLU A 361 -1.72 -0.35 -15.85
C GLU A 361 -2.34 -1.59 -15.19
N LYS A 362 -3.59 -1.49 -14.72
CA LYS A 362 -4.38 -2.69 -14.39
C LYS A 362 -5.66 -2.73 -15.20
N LYS A 363 -5.77 -3.75 -16.05
CA LYS A 363 -6.62 -4.93 -15.80
C LYS A 363 -6.66 -5.77 -17.07
N TYR A 364 -6.15 -6.99 -16.98
CA TYR A 364 -6.63 -8.04 -17.85
C TYR A 364 -7.63 -8.91 -17.08
N ILE A 365 -8.85 -8.98 -17.61
CA ILE A 365 -9.86 -9.92 -17.12
C ILE A 365 -9.47 -11.28 -17.68
N ALA A 366 -8.80 -12.11 -16.87
CA ALA A 366 -8.78 -13.52 -17.17
C ALA A 366 -10.14 -14.07 -16.74
N ALA A 367 -10.99 -14.34 -17.74
CA ALA A 367 -11.85 -15.51 -17.65
C ALA A 367 -10.96 -16.77 -17.53
N ASP A 368 -11.51 -17.98 -17.46
CA ASP A 368 -10.75 -19.25 -17.35
C ASP A 368 -9.81 -19.57 -18.56
N LYS A 369 -9.37 -18.55 -19.33
CA LYS A 369 -8.51 -18.61 -20.51
C LYS A 369 -7.21 -17.81 -20.30
N GLU A 370 -6.15 -18.20 -21.01
CA GLU A 370 -4.88 -17.47 -21.08
C GLU A 370 -5.08 -16.02 -21.54
N ILE A 371 -4.39 -15.08 -20.88
CA ILE A 371 -4.28 -13.67 -21.26
C ILE A 371 -3.01 -13.48 -22.11
N SER A 372 -3.16 -12.85 -23.27
CA SER A 372 -2.02 -12.30 -24.02
C SER A 372 -1.54 -11.02 -23.34
N LEU A 373 -0.29 -11.01 -22.91
CA LEU A 373 0.34 -9.85 -22.28
C LEU A 373 0.77 -8.80 -23.33
N PRO A 374 0.84 -7.50 -22.97
CA PRO A 374 1.35 -6.47 -23.87
C PRO A 374 2.78 -6.75 -24.33
N LYS A 375 3.06 -6.47 -25.60
CA LYS A 375 4.41 -6.55 -26.21
C LYS A 375 5.11 -5.20 -26.34
N ARG A 376 4.43 -4.11 -25.96
CA ARG A 376 4.98 -2.74 -25.95
C ARG A 376 4.36 -1.93 -24.80
N LEU A 377 5.18 -1.11 -24.16
CA LEU A 377 4.78 -0.12 -23.15
C LEU A 377 5.58 1.16 -23.36
N SER A 378 4.94 2.32 -23.33
CA SER A 378 5.61 3.63 -23.49
C SER A 378 6.58 3.70 -24.70
N GLY A 379 6.22 3.05 -25.82
CA GLY A 379 7.03 2.96 -27.04
C GLY A 379 8.15 1.91 -27.03
N LYS A 380 8.54 1.39 -25.86
CA LYS A 380 9.57 0.35 -25.70
C LYS A 380 9.01 -1.04 -25.99
N LYS A 381 9.84 -1.95 -26.50
CA LYS A 381 9.47 -3.35 -26.75
C LYS A 381 9.61 -4.17 -25.48
N VAL A 382 8.54 -4.88 -25.11
CA VAL A 382 8.51 -5.82 -23.98
C VAL A 382 8.77 -7.23 -24.52
N ILE A 383 9.82 -7.86 -24.04
CA ILE A 383 10.22 -9.23 -24.44
C ILE A 383 9.60 -10.31 -23.55
N GLY A 384 9.09 -9.91 -22.38
CA GLY A 384 8.41 -10.79 -21.44
C GLY A 384 8.01 -10.03 -20.18
N TRP A 385 7.46 -10.75 -19.23
CA TRP A 385 7.05 -10.23 -17.93
C TRP A 385 7.63 -11.10 -16.83
N SER A 386 7.74 -10.62 -15.60
CA SER A 386 8.23 -11.40 -14.46
C SER A 386 7.37 -11.19 -13.21
N LEU A 387 7.34 -12.18 -12.31
CA LEU A 387 6.72 -12.05 -11.00
C LEU A 387 7.57 -11.23 -10.01
N ASP A 388 8.83 -11.01 -10.34
CA ASP A 388 9.78 -10.21 -9.59
C ASP A 388 10.30 -9.04 -10.44
N ILE A 389 10.83 -8.04 -9.76
CA ILE A 389 11.28 -6.80 -10.40
C ILE A 389 12.59 -7.05 -11.16
N GLU A 390 13.40 -8.00 -10.69
CA GLU A 390 14.69 -8.37 -11.25
C GLU A 390 14.59 -9.08 -12.62
N GLY A 391 13.41 -9.60 -12.96
CA GLY A 391 13.19 -10.34 -14.19
C GLY A 391 13.71 -11.78 -14.12
N SER A 392 13.70 -12.41 -12.94
CA SER A 392 14.29 -13.74 -12.73
C SER A 392 13.57 -14.85 -13.51
N ASP A 393 12.26 -14.72 -13.74
CA ASP A 393 11.45 -15.62 -14.55
C ASP A 393 10.77 -14.88 -15.72
N ILE A 394 10.67 -15.53 -16.88
CA ILE A 394 9.99 -14.97 -18.07
C ILE A 394 8.59 -15.58 -18.22
N VAL A 395 7.59 -14.74 -17.98
CA VAL A 395 6.16 -14.95 -18.22
C VAL A 395 5.77 -14.32 -19.56
N LEU A 396 5.38 -15.15 -20.52
CA LEU A 396 4.91 -14.69 -21.85
C LEU A 396 3.38 -14.62 -21.96
N LYS A 397 2.68 -15.33 -21.08
CA LYS A 397 1.22 -15.38 -20.99
C LYS A 397 0.82 -15.45 -19.52
N ALA A 398 -0.27 -14.80 -19.17
CA ALA A 398 -0.83 -14.89 -17.82
C ALA A 398 -2.07 -15.79 -17.81
N SER A 399 -2.37 -16.39 -16.67
CA SER A 399 -3.51 -17.29 -16.48
C SER A 399 -4.22 -16.97 -15.17
N ALA A 400 -5.53 -17.23 -15.12
CA ALA A 400 -6.37 -17.05 -13.93
C ALA A 400 -5.86 -17.84 -12.71
N ASN A 401 -5.25 -18.99 -12.94
CA ASN A 401 -4.84 -19.88 -11.85
C ASN A 401 -3.46 -19.54 -11.28
N GLU A 402 -2.52 -19.10 -12.11
CA GLU A 402 -1.13 -18.89 -11.69
C GLU A 402 -0.80 -17.44 -11.36
N HIS A 403 -1.46 -16.47 -12.00
CA HIS A 403 -1.05 -15.06 -12.00
C HIS A 403 -2.07 -14.11 -11.39
N ALA A 404 -3.21 -14.64 -10.95
CA ALA A 404 -4.26 -13.82 -10.36
C ALA A 404 -3.81 -13.12 -9.07
N PHE A 405 -4.21 -11.86 -8.96
CA PHE A 405 -3.80 -10.86 -7.98
C PHE A 405 -2.30 -10.59 -7.88
N LYS A 406 -1.47 -11.28 -8.67
CA LYS A 406 -0.03 -11.02 -8.75
C LYS A 406 0.26 -9.81 -9.61
N THR A 407 1.43 -9.22 -9.36
CA THR A 407 2.01 -8.18 -10.20
C THR A 407 3.04 -8.78 -11.12
N LEU A 408 2.87 -8.52 -12.41
CA LEU A 408 3.82 -8.84 -13.45
C LEU A 408 4.59 -7.57 -13.84
N TYR A 409 5.91 -7.64 -13.78
CA TYR A 409 6.84 -6.56 -14.09
C TYR A 409 7.34 -6.73 -15.52
N ALA A 410 7.26 -5.70 -16.35
CA ALA A 410 7.69 -5.79 -17.74
C ALA A 410 9.21 -6.00 -17.84
N ILE A 411 9.63 -6.80 -18.81
CA ILE A 411 11.03 -7.00 -19.19
C ILE A 411 11.21 -6.42 -20.59
N TYR A 412 12.10 -5.44 -20.72
CA TYR A 412 12.35 -4.77 -21.99
C TYR A 412 13.48 -5.41 -22.78
N GLU A 413 13.43 -5.30 -24.11
CA GLU A 413 14.59 -5.55 -24.97
C GLU A 413 15.70 -4.57 -24.59
N LYS A 414 16.94 -5.05 -24.37
CA LYS A 414 18.08 -4.17 -24.13
C LYS A 414 18.31 -3.29 -25.37
N GLU A 415 18.46 -1.99 -25.15
CA GLU A 415 18.83 -1.02 -26.19
C GLU A 415 20.26 -1.20 -26.68
#